data_AF-Q46AG3-F1
#
_entry.id   AF-Q46AG3-F1
#
_cell.length_a   1.000
_cell.length_b   1.000
_cell.length_c   1.000
_cell.angle_alpha   90.00
_cell.angle_beta   90.00
_cell.angle_gamma   90.00
#
_symmetry.space_group_name_H-M   'P 1'
#
loop_
_entity.id
_entity.type
_entity.pdbx_description
1 polymer ?
#
loop_
_entity_poly.entity_id
_entity_poly.type
_entity_poly.pdbx_seq_one_letter_code
_entity_poly.pdbx_strand_id
1 'polypeptide(L)' 'MNLSFDKIRYNQRNIAKTTFSVVKRKFGETLRVRKFWNQVKEVKIKLIVYNTDKNYISSLY' A
#
# COMPACT_ATOMS: atom_id res chain seq x y z
N MET A 1 23.23 1.86 21.23
CA MET A 1 21.77 1.70 21.18
C MET A 1 21.49 0.30 20.63
N ASN A 2 21.16 -0.66 21.50
CA ASN A 2 20.97 -2.05 21.11
C ASN A 2 19.50 -2.23 20.68
N LEU A 3 19.20 -1.96 19.40
CA LEU A 3 17.89 -2.25 18.82
C LEU A 3 17.80 -3.78 18.67
N SER A 4 17.23 -4.45 19.66
CA SER A 4 16.91 -5.87 19.53
C SER A 4 16.04 -6.07 18.29
N PHE A 5 16.49 -6.92 17.37
CA PHE A 5 15.77 -7.17 16.12
C PHE A 5 14.42 -7.83 16.39
N ASP A 6 13.34 -7.10 16.11
CA ASP A 6 11.97 -7.64 16.21
C ASP A 6 11.64 -8.47 14.97
N LYS A 7 11.89 -9.78 15.09
CA LYS A 7 11.63 -10.77 14.03
C LYS A 7 10.14 -10.87 13.67
N ILE A 8 9.24 -10.66 14.63
CA ILE A 8 7.79 -10.73 14.41
C ILE A 8 7.37 -9.58 13.50
N ARG A 9 7.79 -8.36 13.83
CA ARG A 9 7.54 -7.17 12.99
C ARG A 9 8.18 -7.29 11.62
N TYR A 10 9.38 -7.87 11.52
CA TYR A 10 10.04 -8.07 10.23
C TYR A 10 9.26 -9.02 9.31
N ASN A 11 8.69 -10.11 9.85
CA ASN A 11 7.92 -11.08 9.06
C ASN A 11 6.66 -10.45 8.43
N GLN A 12 6.05 -9.45 9.09
CA GLN A 12 4.89 -8.73 8.56
C GLN A 12 5.20 -7.85 7.33
N ARG A 13 6.49 -7.58 7.04
CA ARG A 13 6.92 -6.78 5.88
C ARG A 13 6.43 -7.34 4.56
N ASN A 14 6.32 -8.66 4.44
CA ASN A 14 5.90 -9.31 3.20
C ASN A 14 4.47 -8.92 2.80
N ILE A 15 3.58 -8.73 3.78
CA ILE A 15 2.20 -8.33 3.57
C ILE A 15 2.19 -6.94 2.92
N ALA A 16 2.87 -5.96 3.54
CA ALA A 16 2.96 -4.61 3.01
C ALA A 16 3.56 -4.58 1.60
N LYS A 17 4.68 -5.30 1.37
CA LYS A 17 5.30 -5.41 0.04
C LYS A 17 4.34 -5.95 -1.01
N THR A 18 3.63 -7.03 -0.68
CA THR A 18 2.67 -7.65 -1.59
C THR A 18 1.52 -6.71 -1.89
N THR A 19 0.93 -6.06 -0.88
CA THR A 19 -0.13 -5.07 -1.06
C THR A 19 0.30 -3.91 -1.96
N PHE A 20 1.45 -3.31 -1.70
CA PHE A 20 1.98 -2.23 -2.55
C PHE A 20 2.25 -2.71 -3.99
N SER A 21 2.75 -3.92 -4.16
CA SER A 21 2.98 -4.52 -5.48
C SER A 21 1.68 -4.69 -6.27
N VAL A 22 0.60 -5.17 -5.63
CA VAL A 22 -0.74 -5.30 -6.24
C VAL A 22 -1.30 -3.93 -6.61
N VAL A 23 -1.23 -2.96 -5.70
CA VAL A 23 -1.72 -1.58 -5.93
C VAL A 23 -0.99 -0.95 -7.13
N LYS A 24 0.33 -1.10 -7.22
CA LYS A 24 1.13 -0.59 -8.36
C LYS A 24 0.75 -1.25 -9.68
N ARG A 25 0.49 -2.57 -9.69
CA ARG A 25 0.02 -3.26 -10.92
C ARG A 25 -1.38 -2.78 -11.34
N LYS A 26 -2.28 -2.54 -10.39
CA LYS A 26 -3.67 -2.12 -10.66
C LYS A 26 -3.79 -0.65 -11.11
N PHE A 27 -3.01 0.25 -10.52
CA PHE A 27 -3.14 1.71 -10.74
C PHE A 27 -1.92 2.36 -11.40
N GLY A 28 -0.95 1.56 -11.83
CA GLY A 28 0.33 2.02 -12.37
C GLY A 28 1.33 2.43 -11.29
N GLU A 29 2.61 2.23 -11.59
CA GLU A 29 3.73 2.56 -10.69
C GLU A 29 4.08 4.05 -10.68
N THR A 30 3.92 4.73 -11.82
CA THR A 30 4.32 6.13 -11.98
C THR A 30 3.35 7.08 -11.28
N LEU A 31 3.90 8.01 -10.49
CA LEU A 31 3.17 9.15 -9.95
C LEU A 31 3.20 10.29 -10.97
N ARG A 32 2.03 10.76 -11.39
CA ARG A 32 1.93 11.78 -12.44
C ARG A 32 2.19 13.19 -11.90
N VAL A 33 1.95 13.41 -10.62
CA VAL A 33 2.02 14.74 -10.03
C VAL A 33 3.46 15.12 -9.65
N ARG A 34 3.84 16.39 -9.90
CA ARG A 34 5.20 16.89 -9.63
C ARG A 34 5.43 17.38 -8.19
N LYS A 35 4.40 17.91 -7.53
CA LYS A 35 4.52 18.39 -6.13
C LYS A 35 4.46 17.21 -5.15
N PHE A 36 5.45 17.10 -4.26
CA PHE A 36 5.55 16.03 -3.25
C PHE A 36 4.25 15.82 -2.46
N TRP A 37 3.66 16.88 -1.91
CA TRP A 37 2.41 16.78 -1.15
C TRP A 37 1.26 16.16 -1.95
N ASN A 38 1.22 16.42 -3.25
CA ASN A 38 0.21 15.84 -4.12
C ASN A 38 0.56 14.41 -4.55
N GLN A 39 1.83 14.06 -4.67
CA GLN A 39 2.27 12.67 -4.82
C GLN A 39 1.84 11.81 -3.63
N VAL A 40 2.00 12.32 -2.41
CA VAL A 40 1.51 11.63 -1.20
C VAL A 40 -0.01 11.46 -1.23
N LYS A 41 -0.76 12.50 -1.66
CA LYS A 41 -2.21 12.40 -1.85
C LYS A 41 -2.58 11.35 -2.89
N GLU A 42 -1.88 11.31 -4.03
CA GLU A 42 -2.10 10.32 -5.08
C GLU A 42 -1.94 8.89 -4.55
N VAL A 43 -0.87 8.61 -3.81
CA VAL A 43 -0.63 7.30 -3.18
C VAL A 43 -1.72 6.95 -2.17
N LYS A 44 -2.10 7.89 -1.30
CA LYS A 44 -3.17 7.68 -0.31
C LYS A 44 -4.50 7.34 -0.97
N ILE A 45 -4.88 8.06 -2.02
CA ILE A 45 -6.12 7.80 -2.75
C ILE A 45 -6.09 6.40 -3.39
N LYS A 46 -5.00 6.01 -4.06
CA LYS A 46 -4.85 4.66 -4.64
C LYS A 46 -5.03 3.55 -3.59
N LEU A 47 -4.49 3.75 -2.38
CA LEU A 47 -4.66 2.80 -1.27
C LEU A 47 -6.09 2.75 -0.74
N ILE A 48 -6.75 3.90 -0.58
CA ILE A 48 -8.16 3.95 -0.13
C ILE A 48 -9.05 3.21 -1.13
N VAL A 49 -8.92 3.52 -2.42
CA VAL A 49 -9.69 2.87 -3.49
C VAL A 49 -9.46 1.36 -3.48
N TYR A 50 -8.21 0.90 -3.36
CA TYR A 50 -7.89 -0.53 -3.27
C TYR A 50 -8.59 -1.22 -2.09
N ASN A 51 -8.56 -0.59 -0.91
CA ASN A 51 -9.17 -1.16 0.29
C ASN A 51 -10.70 -1.20 0.20
N THR A 52 -11.33 -0.15 -0.34
CA THR A 52 -12.78 -0.12 -0.58
C THR A 52 -13.21 -1.21 -1.56
N ASP A 53 -12.50 -1.35 -2.68
CA ASP A 53 -12.73 -2.39 -3.69
C ASP A 53 -12.59 -3.80 -3.08
N LYS A 54 -11.53 -4.03 -2.30
CA LYS A 54 -11.32 -5.30 -1.60
C LYS A 54 -12.45 -5.62 -0.61
N ASN A 55 -12.88 -4.64 0.17
CA ASN A 55 -13.97 -4.82 1.14
C ASN A 55 -15.30 -5.11 0.45
N TYR A 56 -15.59 -4.42 -0.66
CA TYR A 56 -16.78 -4.68 -1.45
C TYR A 56 -16.79 -6.11 -2.00
N ILE A 57 -15.70 -6.55 -2.62
CA ILE A 57 -15.57 -7.94 -3.12
C ILE A 57 -15.74 -8.93 -1.98
N SER A 58 -15.13 -8.68 -0.82
CA SER A 58 -15.26 -9.55 0.35
C SER A 58 -16.68 -9.61 0.92
N SER A 59 -17.55 -8.64 0.61
CA SER A 59 -18.95 -8.65 1.04
C SER A 59 -19.88 -9.41 0.09
N LEU A 60 -19.41 -9.72 -1.13
CA LEU A 60 -20.16 -10.48 -2.13
C LEU A 60 -20.03 -12.01 -1.98
N TYR A 61 -19.06 -12.47 -1.21
CA TYR A 61 -18.76 -13.89 -0.94
C TYR A 61 -18.97 -14.19 0.54
#